data_AF-A0A2G6DUK7-F1
#
_entry.id   AF-A0A2G6DUK7-F1
#
_cell.length_a   1.000
_cell.length_b   1.000
_cell.length_c   1.000
_cell.angle_alpha   90.00
_cell.angle_beta   90.00
_cell.angle_gamma   90.00
#
_symmetry.space_group_name_H-M   'P 1'
#
loop_
_entity.id
_entity.type
_entity.pdbx_description
1 polymer ?
#
loop_
_entity_poly.entity_id
_entity_poly.type
_entity_poly.pdbx_seq_one_letter_code
_entity_poly.pdbx_strand_id
1 'polypeptide(L)'
;MERDPAAVEFGPAAFQPPLTRKGEAWRYAVVLLWSTIPFLLNAAAPPSQRMVLPGWWLAAELPLGLAAAVLVHYRRRWPVTVVVATSLLGTISRVAGTFLGLALLSLATRRVWRELATGCLLVAVIGIAGWFVDPYDQRSAEGIPWWVDAVPVLSFLAVFIGSRRELVYTLRNRAERAEAERDARAAQARTAERARIAREMHDVLAHRISQVSMHAGALAFREDLPASQLREGLTDIRDRANEALQDLRGVLGVLRSDPSVEVRPQAGFGQIAELV
;
A
#
# COMPACT_ATOMS: atom_id res chain seq x y z
N MET A 1 -3.83 23.82 16.11
CA MET A 1 -4.16 22.54 15.46
C MET A 1 -3.23 22.43 14.26
N GLU A 2 -2.04 21.92 14.52
CA GLU A 2 -0.89 21.96 13.61
C GLU A 2 -1.08 20.85 12.56
N ARG A 3 -1.19 21.23 11.28
CA ARG A 3 -1.36 20.28 10.17
C ARG A 3 -0.06 19.51 10.01
N ASP A 4 -0.13 18.20 10.20
CA ASP A 4 0.94 17.24 9.92
C ASP A 4 1.41 17.36 8.46
N PRO A 5 2.66 17.77 8.19
CA PRO A 5 3.19 17.95 6.84
C PRO A 5 3.36 16.62 6.06
N ALA A 6 3.16 15.47 6.71
CA ALA A 6 3.22 14.15 6.07
C ALA A 6 1.84 13.58 5.66
N ALA A 7 0.76 14.34 5.83
CA ALA A 7 -0.56 13.95 5.32
C ALA A 7 -0.59 14.08 3.78
N VAL A 8 -0.05 13.08 3.10
CA VAL A 8 -0.24 12.90 1.65
C VAL A 8 -1.75 12.81 1.42
N GLU A 9 -2.36 13.91 0.96
CA GLU A 9 -3.75 13.92 0.51
C GLU A 9 -3.83 13.05 -0.75
N PHE A 10 -4.13 11.77 -0.54
CA PHE A 10 -4.41 10.85 -1.62
C PHE A 10 -5.68 11.31 -2.34
N GLY A 11 -5.50 11.94 -3.50
CA GLY A 11 -6.61 12.28 -4.37
C GLY A 11 -7.45 11.05 -4.75
N PRO A 12 -8.69 11.22 -5.22
CA PRO A 12 -9.61 10.12 -5.51
C PRO A 12 -9.06 9.08 -6.51
N ALA A 13 -8.07 9.45 -7.32
CA ALA A 13 -7.37 8.56 -8.24
C ALA A 13 -6.48 7.52 -7.52
N ALA A 14 -5.94 7.82 -6.35
CA ALA A 14 -5.05 6.92 -5.60
C ALA A 14 -5.75 5.64 -5.12
N PHE A 15 -7.07 5.71 -4.93
CA PHE A 15 -7.88 4.57 -4.47
C PHE A 15 -8.52 3.78 -5.63
N GLN A 16 -8.36 4.25 -6.88
CA GLN A 16 -8.89 3.58 -8.05
C GLN A 16 -7.78 2.82 -8.79
N PRO A 17 -7.68 1.48 -8.64
CA PRO A 17 -6.73 0.73 -9.43
C PRO A 17 -7.02 0.89 -10.94
N PRO A 18 -5.98 0.84 -11.80
CA PRO A 18 -6.16 0.86 -13.24
C PRO A 18 -7.07 -0.29 -13.67
N LEU A 19 -8.03 0.01 -14.55
CA LEU A 19 -8.94 -1.02 -15.08
C LEU A 19 -8.15 -1.88 -16.06
N THR A 20 -7.97 -3.15 -15.74
CA THR A 20 -7.56 -4.12 -16.74
C THR A 20 -8.75 -4.45 -17.63
N ARG A 21 -8.55 -4.61 -18.95
CA ARG A 21 -9.62 -4.98 -19.89
C ARG A 21 -10.37 -6.25 -19.46
N LYS A 22 -9.65 -7.20 -18.86
CA LYS A 22 -10.22 -8.43 -18.27
C LYS A 22 -11.13 -8.14 -17.07
N GLY A 23 -10.72 -7.23 -16.18
CA GLY A 23 -11.52 -6.83 -15.03
C GLY A 23 -12.76 -6.03 -15.41
N GLU A 24 -12.71 -5.25 -16.49
CA GLU A 24 -13.88 -4.57 -17.04
C GLU A 24 -14.86 -5.56 -17.68
N ALA A 25 -14.37 -6.46 -18.54
CA ALA A 25 -15.19 -7.49 -19.19
C ALA A 25 -15.92 -8.38 -18.18
N TRP A 26 -15.24 -8.82 -17.11
CA TRP A 26 -15.88 -9.62 -16.05
C TRP A 26 -17.01 -8.87 -15.35
N ARG A 27 -16.87 -7.57 -15.09
CA ARG A 27 -17.92 -6.76 -14.44
C ARG A 27 -19.15 -6.61 -15.34
N TYR A 28 -18.95 -6.39 -16.64
CA TYR A 28 -20.04 -6.37 -17.60
C TYR A 28 -20.72 -7.74 -17.72
N ALA A 29 -19.95 -8.83 -17.71
CA ALA A 29 -20.50 -10.19 -17.73
C ALA A 29 -21.35 -10.50 -16.49
N VAL A 30 -20.91 -10.08 -15.29
CA VAL A 30 -21.70 -10.23 -14.06
C VAL A 30 -22.99 -9.44 -14.12
N VAL A 31 -22.98 -8.20 -14.63
CA VAL A 31 -24.21 -7.40 -14.78
C VAL A 31 -25.15 -8.00 -15.80
N LEU A 32 -24.64 -8.47 -16.94
CA LEU A 32 -25.45 -9.16 -17.93
C LEU A 32 -26.09 -10.41 -17.34
N LEU A 33 -25.33 -11.21 -16.59
CA LEU A 33 -25.85 -12.40 -15.91
C LEU A 33 -26.93 -12.02 -14.88
N TRP A 34 -26.69 -10.99 -14.07
CA TRP A 34 -27.65 -10.48 -13.08
C TRP A 34 -28.93 -9.96 -13.75
N SER A 35 -28.81 -9.33 -14.92
CA SER A 35 -29.94 -8.82 -15.69
C SER A 35 -30.89 -9.91 -16.20
N THR A 36 -30.48 -11.18 -16.22
CA THR A 36 -31.35 -12.30 -16.58
C THR A 36 -32.27 -12.75 -15.43
N ILE A 37 -31.90 -12.48 -14.17
CA ILE A 37 -32.64 -12.94 -12.99
C ILE A 37 -34.10 -12.47 -12.98
N PRO A 38 -34.43 -11.18 -13.24
CA PRO A 38 -35.82 -10.74 -13.26
C PRO A 38 -36.68 -11.46 -14.30
N PHE A 39 -36.11 -11.85 -15.44
CA PHE A 39 -36.82 -12.60 -16.49
C PHE A 39 -37.04 -14.05 -16.08
N LEU A 40 -36.05 -14.68 -15.44
CA LEU A 40 -36.19 -16.04 -14.90
C LEU A 40 -37.24 -16.10 -13.78
N LEU A 41 -37.23 -15.13 -12.86
CA LEU A 41 -38.23 -15.02 -11.80
C LEU A 41 -39.64 -14.83 -12.37
N ASN A 42 -39.78 -13.97 -13.39
CA ASN A 42 -41.06 -13.78 -14.08
C ASN A 42 -41.54 -15.05 -14.80
N ALA A 43 -40.63 -15.80 -15.45
CA ALA A 43 -40.98 -17.06 -16.11
C ALA A 43 -41.40 -18.15 -15.11
N ALA A 44 -40.77 -18.18 -13.93
CA ALA A 44 -41.09 -19.11 -12.84
C ALA A 44 -42.37 -18.75 -12.07
N ALA A 45 -42.86 -17.51 -12.18
CA ALA A 45 -44.04 -17.04 -11.46
C ALA A 45 -45.33 -17.79 -11.89
N PRO A 46 -46.32 -17.92 -10.99
CA PRO A 46 -47.64 -18.47 -11.32
C PRO A 46 -48.29 -17.72 -12.48
N PRO A 47 -49.08 -18.37 -13.36
CA PRO A 47 -49.67 -17.71 -14.53
C PRO A 47 -50.50 -16.46 -14.22
N SER A 48 -51.15 -16.41 -13.05
CA SER A 48 -51.90 -15.25 -12.56
C SER A 48 -51.04 -14.04 -12.20
N GLN A 49 -49.76 -14.25 -11.94
CA GLN A 49 -48.77 -13.23 -11.56
C GLN A 49 -47.73 -12.97 -12.64
N ARG A 50 -47.74 -13.74 -13.74
CA ARG A 50 -46.84 -13.52 -14.87
C ARG A 50 -47.16 -12.19 -15.52
N MET A 51 -46.17 -11.30 -15.48
CA MET A 51 -46.24 -10.09 -16.26
C MET A 51 -46.11 -10.41 -17.75
N VAL A 52 -47.20 -10.23 -18.51
CA VAL A 52 -47.20 -10.38 -19.96
C VAL A 52 -46.81 -9.04 -20.57
N LEU A 53 -45.54 -8.92 -20.95
CA LEU A 53 -45.01 -7.73 -21.62
C LEU A 53 -45.36 -7.77 -23.12
N PRO A 54 -45.78 -6.65 -23.73
CA PRO A 54 -45.90 -6.56 -25.17
C PRO A 54 -44.57 -6.89 -25.86
N GLY A 55 -44.59 -7.59 -27.00
CA GLY A 55 -43.36 -8.01 -27.69
C GLY A 55 -42.44 -6.85 -28.09
N TRP A 56 -43.01 -5.68 -28.40
CA TRP A 56 -42.25 -4.46 -28.68
C TRP A 56 -41.52 -3.90 -27.45
N TRP A 57 -42.04 -4.16 -26.24
CA TRP A 57 -41.41 -3.74 -24.98
C TRP A 57 -40.17 -4.58 -24.69
N LEU A 58 -40.23 -5.90 -24.96
CA LEU A 58 -39.06 -6.78 -24.89
C LEU A 58 -37.99 -6.38 -25.91
N ALA A 59 -38.38 -5.96 -27.11
CA ALA A 59 -37.45 -5.44 -28.11
C ALA A 59 -36.78 -4.13 -27.68
N ALA A 60 -37.44 -3.31 -26.84
CA ALA A 60 -36.90 -2.06 -26.30
C ALA A 60 -35.92 -2.25 -25.13
N GLU A 61 -35.98 -3.37 -24.40
CA GLU A 61 -35.06 -3.65 -23.28
C GLU A 61 -33.59 -3.79 -23.72
N LEU A 62 -33.34 -4.39 -24.89
CA LEU A 62 -31.99 -4.57 -25.44
C LEU A 62 -31.28 -3.23 -25.77
N PRO A 63 -31.87 -2.31 -26.56
CA PRO A 63 -31.24 -1.03 -26.84
C PRO A 63 -31.10 -0.15 -25.59
N LEU A 64 -32.05 -0.21 -24.64
CA LEU A 64 -31.95 0.52 -23.37
C LEU A 64 -30.82 -0.04 -22.49
N GLY A 65 -30.67 -1.36 -22.43
CA GLY A 65 -29.54 -2.01 -21.75
C GLY A 65 -28.18 -1.67 -22.37
N LEU A 66 -28.10 -1.64 -23.71
CA LEU A 66 -26.90 -1.19 -24.43
C LEU A 66 -26.58 0.28 -24.14
N ALA A 67 -27.58 1.15 -24.14
CA ALA A 67 -27.40 2.56 -23.79
C ALA A 67 -26.86 2.72 -22.36
N ALA A 68 -27.39 1.97 -21.40
CA ALA A 68 -26.89 1.94 -20.02
C ALA A 68 -25.45 1.42 -19.93
N ALA A 69 -25.09 0.39 -20.70
CA ALA A 69 -23.73 -0.14 -20.75
C ALA A 69 -22.72 0.90 -21.26
N VAL A 70 -23.09 1.66 -22.31
CA VAL A 70 -22.31 2.76 -22.87
C VAL A 70 -22.19 3.90 -21.86
N LEU A 71 -23.27 4.28 -21.19
CA LEU A 71 -23.24 5.32 -20.14
C LEU A 71 -22.29 4.94 -19.00
N VAL A 72 -22.35 3.69 -18.53
CA VAL A 72 -21.48 3.17 -17.46
C VAL A 72 -20.02 3.13 -17.88
N HIS A 73 -19.69 3.07 -19.17
CA HIS A 73 -18.31 3.19 -19.62
C HIS A 73 -17.69 4.55 -19.21
N TYR A 74 -18.49 5.62 -19.24
CA TYR A 74 -18.08 6.97 -18.86
C TYR A 74 -18.17 7.25 -17.34
N ARG A 75 -18.43 6.24 -16.50
CA ARG A 75 -18.59 6.36 -15.02
C ARG A 75 -17.41 7.01 -14.30
N ARG A 76 -16.20 6.99 -14.89
CA ARG A 76 -15.01 7.63 -14.29
C ARG A 76 -14.92 9.12 -14.60
N ARG A 77 -15.50 9.56 -15.73
CA ARG A 77 -15.45 10.95 -16.19
C ARG A 77 -16.62 11.76 -15.65
N TRP A 78 -17.82 11.16 -15.56
CA TRP A 78 -19.05 11.82 -15.15
C TRP A 78 -19.86 10.96 -14.15
N PRO A 79 -19.36 10.67 -12.95
CA PRO A 79 -19.90 9.63 -12.07
C PRO A 79 -21.32 9.94 -11.58
N VAL A 80 -21.60 11.17 -11.13
CA VAL A 80 -22.94 11.57 -10.66
C VAL A 80 -23.94 11.55 -11.82
N THR A 81 -23.55 12.10 -12.98
CA THR A 81 -24.39 12.09 -14.18
C THR A 81 -24.73 10.68 -14.63
N VAL A 82 -23.75 9.75 -14.61
CA VAL A 82 -23.97 8.35 -14.98
C VAL A 82 -24.88 7.65 -13.98
N VAL A 83 -24.73 7.90 -12.67
CA VAL A 83 -25.64 7.37 -11.64
C VAL A 83 -27.07 7.86 -11.87
N VAL A 84 -27.26 9.17 -12.10
CA VAL A 84 -28.59 9.75 -12.38
C VAL A 84 -29.19 9.18 -13.67
N ALA A 85 -28.42 9.13 -14.74
CA ALA A 85 -28.89 8.64 -16.04
C ALA A 85 -29.26 7.15 -15.99
N THR A 86 -28.44 6.32 -15.33
CA THR A 86 -28.74 4.89 -15.15
C THR A 86 -29.91 4.66 -14.19
N SER A 87 -30.09 5.52 -13.17
CA SER A 87 -31.26 5.49 -12.29
C SER A 87 -32.54 5.84 -13.04
N LEU A 88 -32.54 6.88 -13.88
CA LEU A 88 -33.69 7.24 -14.71
C LEU A 88 -34.02 6.14 -15.72
N LEU A 89 -33.03 5.60 -16.41
CA LEU A 89 -33.24 4.47 -17.34
C LEU A 89 -33.79 3.23 -16.61
N GLY A 90 -33.36 3.00 -15.36
CA GLY A 90 -33.86 1.92 -14.52
C GLY A 90 -35.33 2.00 -14.17
N THR A 91 -35.94 3.20 -14.22
CA THR A 91 -37.40 3.36 -14.03
C THR A 91 -38.21 2.87 -15.24
N ILE A 92 -37.58 2.72 -16.40
CA ILE A 92 -38.23 2.35 -17.67
C ILE A 92 -37.84 0.93 -18.09
N SER A 93 -36.58 0.53 -17.86
CA SER A 93 -36.01 -0.75 -18.29
C SER A 93 -35.33 -1.48 -17.14
N ARG A 94 -35.71 -2.75 -16.96
CA ARG A 94 -35.11 -3.59 -15.91
C ARG A 94 -33.66 -3.93 -16.22
N VAL A 95 -33.33 -4.15 -17.49
CA VAL A 95 -31.95 -4.42 -17.93
C VAL A 95 -31.07 -3.21 -17.64
N ALA A 96 -31.52 -2.01 -18.03
CA ALA A 96 -30.78 -0.77 -17.77
C ALA A 96 -30.58 -0.50 -16.26
N GLY A 97 -31.58 -0.80 -15.43
CA GLY A 97 -31.51 -0.61 -13.97
C GLY A 97 -30.38 -1.41 -13.30
N THR A 98 -30.02 -2.59 -13.83
CA THR A 98 -28.92 -3.40 -13.27
C THR A 98 -27.55 -2.73 -13.35
N PHE A 99 -27.37 -1.78 -14.28
CA PHE A 99 -26.14 -1.02 -14.45
C PHE A 99 -25.95 0.05 -13.35
N LEU A 100 -27.01 0.43 -12.63
CA LEU A 100 -26.95 1.38 -11.52
C LEU A 100 -26.00 0.89 -10.41
N GLY A 101 -25.99 -0.41 -10.11
CA GLY A 101 -25.10 -0.99 -9.10
C GLY A 101 -23.61 -0.78 -9.42
N LEU A 102 -23.23 -0.90 -10.70
CA LEU A 102 -21.86 -0.59 -11.15
C LEU A 102 -21.55 0.91 -11.08
N ALA A 103 -22.52 1.76 -11.41
CA ALA A 103 -22.37 3.21 -11.32
C ALA A 103 -22.17 3.65 -9.86
N LEU A 104 -22.98 3.12 -8.94
CA LEU A 104 -22.87 3.37 -7.49
C LEU A 104 -21.57 2.81 -6.90
N LEU A 105 -21.14 1.61 -7.31
CA LEU A 105 -19.82 1.08 -6.94
C LEU A 105 -18.69 1.99 -7.40
N SER A 106 -18.78 2.52 -8.61
CA SER A 106 -17.80 3.46 -9.13
C SER A 106 -17.82 4.80 -8.39
N LEU A 107 -18.99 5.27 -7.96
CA LEU A 107 -19.16 6.48 -7.17
C LEU A 107 -18.61 6.30 -5.74
N ALA A 108 -18.96 5.20 -5.07
CA ALA A 108 -18.49 4.87 -3.73
C ALA A 108 -16.96 4.72 -3.67
N THR A 109 -16.35 4.19 -4.73
CA THR A 109 -14.89 4.07 -4.81
C THR A 109 -14.17 5.40 -5.08
N ARG A 110 -14.87 6.50 -5.42
CA ARG A 110 -14.27 7.85 -5.54
C ARG A 110 -14.07 8.56 -4.22
N ARG A 111 -14.71 8.14 -3.13
CA ARG A 111 -14.49 8.69 -1.76
C ARG A 111 -14.81 10.19 -1.60
N VAL A 112 -15.54 10.81 -2.53
CA VAL A 112 -16.02 12.19 -2.39
C VAL A 112 -17.39 12.15 -1.72
N TRP A 113 -17.43 12.34 -0.39
CA TRP A 113 -18.66 12.26 0.41
C TRP A 113 -19.81 13.11 -0.13
N ARG A 114 -19.51 14.30 -0.68
CA ARG A 114 -20.50 15.17 -1.34
C ARG A 114 -21.12 14.50 -2.57
N GLU A 115 -20.32 13.93 -3.46
CA GLU A 115 -20.81 13.22 -4.63
C GLU A 115 -21.61 11.96 -4.25
N LEU A 116 -21.15 11.23 -3.23
CA LEU A 116 -21.84 10.05 -2.72
C LEU A 116 -23.21 10.41 -2.11
N ALA A 117 -23.25 11.43 -1.23
CA ALA A 117 -24.49 11.90 -0.62
C ALA A 117 -25.48 12.41 -1.67
N THR A 118 -25.02 13.23 -2.62
CA THR A 118 -25.86 13.72 -3.72
C THR A 118 -26.33 12.57 -4.61
N GLY A 119 -25.46 11.63 -4.97
CA GLY A 119 -25.83 10.46 -5.79
C GLY A 119 -26.87 9.58 -5.11
N CYS A 120 -26.67 9.22 -3.84
CA CYS A 120 -27.63 8.43 -3.07
C CYS A 120 -28.98 9.15 -2.90
N LEU A 121 -28.96 10.46 -2.61
CA LEU A 121 -30.17 11.26 -2.50
C LEU A 121 -30.95 11.28 -3.82
N LEU A 122 -30.27 11.52 -4.95
CA LEU A 122 -30.91 11.53 -6.26
C LEU A 122 -31.47 10.16 -6.65
N VAL A 123 -30.74 9.08 -6.39
CA VAL A 123 -31.25 7.71 -6.60
C VAL A 123 -32.50 7.46 -5.76
N ALA A 124 -32.51 7.87 -4.49
CA ALA A 124 -33.69 7.73 -3.64
C ALA A 124 -34.89 8.53 -4.17
N VAL A 125 -34.68 9.79 -4.57
CA VAL A 125 -35.73 10.64 -5.14
C VAL A 125 -36.26 10.06 -6.45
N ILE A 126 -35.38 9.59 -7.35
CA ILE A 126 -35.76 8.99 -8.63
C ILE A 126 -36.50 7.66 -8.40
N GLY A 127 -36.08 6.84 -7.43
CA GLY A 127 -36.77 5.61 -7.07
C GLY A 127 -38.19 5.88 -6.55
N ILE A 128 -38.33 6.84 -5.62
CA ILE A 128 -39.64 7.24 -5.07
C ILE A 128 -40.54 7.81 -6.18
N ALA A 129 -40.03 8.68 -7.04
CA ALA A 129 -40.80 9.25 -8.15
C ALA A 129 -41.17 8.18 -9.19
N GLY A 130 -40.22 7.29 -9.51
CA GLY A 130 -40.41 6.17 -10.44
C GLY A 130 -41.53 5.24 -10.00
N TRP A 131 -41.71 5.02 -8.70
CA TRP A 131 -42.81 4.23 -8.15
C TRP A 131 -44.20 4.70 -8.61
N PHE A 132 -44.42 6.01 -8.68
CA PHE A 132 -45.72 6.58 -9.11
C PHE A 132 -45.98 6.44 -10.62
N VAL A 133 -44.94 6.16 -11.40
CA VAL A 133 -44.99 6.09 -12.87
C VAL A 133 -44.71 4.66 -13.37
N ASP A 134 -44.36 3.73 -12.48
CA ASP A 134 -43.89 2.40 -12.83
C ASP A 134 -45.00 1.58 -13.52
N PRO A 135 -44.84 1.27 -14.82
CA PRO A 135 -45.80 0.46 -15.56
C PRO A 135 -45.79 -1.01 -15.12
N TYR A 136 -44.79 -1.44 -14.32
CA TYR A 136 -44.62 -2.81 -13.85
C TYR A 136 -45.33 -3.11 -12.52
N ASP A 137 -45.65 -2.09 -11.70
CA ASP A 137 -45.98 -2.28 -10.26
C ASP A 137 -47.47 -2.12 -9.89
N GLN A 138 -48.31 -1.56 -10.76
CA GLN A 138 -49.73 -1.28 -10.41
C GLN A 138 -50.63 -2.53 -10.25
N ARG A 139 -50.10 -3.76 -10.31
CA ARG A 139 -50.89 -5.01 -10.26
C ARG A 139 -50.37 -6.11 -9.34
N SER A 140 -49.24 -5.94 -8.66
CA SER A 140 -48.72 -6.94 -7.70
C SER A 140 -49.36 -6.73 -6.33
N ALA A 141 -50.26 -7.63 -5.94
CA ALA A 141 -50.99 -7.59 -4.66
C ALA A 141 -50.11 -7.76 -3.39
N GLU A 142 -48.78 -7.91 -3.53
CA GLU A 142 -47.85 -8.19 -2.41
C GLU A 142 -46.65 -7.20 -2.31
N GLY A 143 -46.74 -6.05 -2.99
CA GLY A 143 -46.36 -4.74 -2.42
C GLY A 143 -44.91 -4.42 -2.02
N ILE A 144 -43.87 -5.10 -2.53
CA ILE A 144 -42.49 -4.58 -2.44
C ILE A 144 -41.81 -4.65 -3.83
N PRO A 145 -41.55 -3.49 -4.47
CA PRO A 145 -40.86 -3.45 -5.75
C PRO A 145 -39.43 -4.00 -5.63
N TRP A 146 -39.00 -4.85 -6.56
CA TRP A 146 -37.68 -5.51 -6.54
C TRP A 146 -36.47 -4.55 -6.43
N TRP A 147 -36.62 -3.29 -6.88
CA TRP A 147 -35.57 -2.27 -6.76
C TRP A 147 -35.40 -1.77 -5.32
N VAL A 148 -36.43 -1.91 -4.47
CA VAL A 148 -36.39 -1.62 -3.04
C VAL A 148 -35.43 -2.57 -2.32
N ASP A 149 -35.29 -3.83 -2.77
CA ASP A 149 -34.35 -4.79 -2.18
C ASP A 149 -32.99 -4.81 -2.90
N ALA A 150 -32.99 -4.76 -4.24
CA ALA A 150 -31.76 -4.92 -5.02
C ALA A 150 -30.82 -3.71 -4.92
N VAL A 151 -31.35 -2.49 -4.91
CA VAL A 151 -30.51 -1.27 -4.90
C VAL A 151 -29.79 -1.10 -3.56
N PRO A 152 -30.42 -1.26 -2.38
CA PRO A 152 -29.71 -1.18 -1.11
C PRO A 152 -28.68 -2.29 -0.93
N VAL A 153 -28.96 -3.52 -1.35
CA VAL A 153 -28.01 -4.64 -1.26
C VAL A 153 -26.78 -4.39 -2.14
N LEU A 154 -26.99 -3.96 -3.38
CA LEU A 154 -25.88 -3.65 -4.29
C LEU A 154 -25.09 -2.41 -3.83
N SER A 155 -25.77 -1.40 -3.27
CA SER A 155 -25.14 -0.22 -2.68
C SER A 155 -24.32 -0.56 -1.45
N PHE A 156 -24.85 -1.40 -0.56
CA PHE A 156 -24.16 -1.88 0.63
C PHE A 156 -22.94 -2.72 0.25
N LEU A 157 -23.09 -3.68 -0.66
CA LEU A 157 -21.99 -4.49 -1.17
C LEU A 157 -20.90 -3.62 -1.82
N ALA A 158 -21.32 -2.58 -2.55
CA ALA A 158 -20.41 -1.64 -3.17
C ALA A 158 -19.58 -0.84 -2.15
N VAL A 159 -20.23 -0.30 -1.13
CA VAL A 159 -19.58 0.41 -0.02
C VAL A 159 -18.67 -0.55 0.76
N PHE A 160 -19.12 -1.78 1.03
CA PHE A 160 -18.34 -2.80 1.74
C PHE A 160 -17.08 -3.22 0.98
N ILE A 161 -17.17 -3.44 -0.33
CA ILE A 161 -16.00 -3.75 -1.16
C ILE A 161 -15.05 -2.56 -1.21
N GLY A 162 -15.58 -1.34 -1.30
CA GLY A 162 -14.79 -0.09 -1.27
C GLY A 162 -14.06 0.12 0.05
N SER A 163 -14.68 -0.17 1.19
CA SER A 163 -14.08 -0.06 2.53
C SER A 163 -13.03 -1.15 2.77
N ARG A 164 -13.31 -2.40 2.40
CA ARG A 164 -12.35 -3.51 2.49
C ARG A 164 -11.07 -3.25 1.70
N ARG A 165 -11.19 -2.72 0.48
CA ARG A 165 -10.02 -2.40 -0.37
C ARG A 165 -9.14 -1.32 0.25
N GLU A 166 -9.73 -0.28 0.85
CA GLU A 166 -8.97 0.76 1.55
C GLU A 166 -8.26 0.20 2.77
N LEU A 167 -8.93 -0.63 3.56
CA LEU A 167 -8.31 -1.26 4.72
C LEU A 167 -7.08 -2.05 4.30
N VAL A 168 -7.20 -2.88 3.27
CA VAL A 168 -6.07 -3.67 2.73
C VAL A 168 -4.97 -2.76 2.18
N TYR A 169 -5.31 -1.71 1.42
CA TYR A 169 -4.32 -0.76 0.89
C TYR A 169 -3.57 -0.03 2.01
N THR A 170 -4.30 0.45 3.01
CA THR A 170 -3.73 1.18 4.17
C THR A 170 -2.86 0.26 5.01
N LEU A 171 -3.29 -0.98 5.26
CA LEU A 171 -2.49 -1.97 5.98
C LEU A 171 -1.23 -2.33 5.20
N ARG A 172 -1.32 -2.48 3.87
CA ARG A 172 -0.16 -2.75 3.02
C ARG A 172 0.84 -1.60 3.04
N ASN A 173 0.39 -0.37 2.82
CA ASN A 173 1.27 0.80 2.90
C ASN A 173 1.90 0.97 4.29
N ARG A 174 1.16 0.68 5.36
CA ARG A 174 1.71 0.69 6.72
C ARG A 174 2.73 -0.41 6.95
N ALA A 175 2.49 -1.61 6.42
CA ALA A 175 3.44 -2.72 6.48
C ALA A 175 4.74 -2.39 5.73
N GLU A 176 4.64 -1.90 4.49
CA GLU A 176 5.80 -1.51 3.68
C GLU A 176 6.62 -0.38 4.37
N ARG A 177 5.95 0.59 4.99
CA ARG A 177 6.63 1.63 5.79
C ARG A 177 7.28 1.07 7.05
N ALA A 178 6.61 0.18 7.77
CA ALA A 178 7.15 -0.44 8.98
C ALA A 178 8.36 -1.33 8.67
N GLU A 179 8.36 -2.02 7.54
CA GLU A 179 9.51 -2.80 7.03
C GLU A 179 10.68 -1.87 6.72
N ALA A 180 10.46 -0.81 5.95
CA ALA A 180 11.50 0.16 5.63
C ALA A 180 12.09 0.85 6.89
N GLU A 181 11.25 1.22 7.85
CA GLU A 181 11.71 1.79 9.12
C GLU A 181 12.50 0.78 9.96
N ARG A 182 12.08 -0.49 9.98
CA ARG A 182 12.80 -1.55 10.69
C ARG A 182 14.19 -1.75 10.11
N ASP A 183 14.31 -1.78 8.78
CA ASP A 183 15.59 -1.95 8.10
C ASP A 183 16.51 -0.74 8.32
N ALA A 184 15.96 0.48 8.26
CA ALA A 184 16.70 1.69 8.58
C ALA A 184 17.21 1.71 10.03
N ARG A 185 16.36 1.33 11.01
CA ARG A 185 16.76 1.22 12.42
C ARG A 185 17.81 0.14 12.63
N ALA A 186 17.71 -1.00 11.95
CA ALA A 186 18.71 -2.06 12.03
C ALA A 186 20.07 -1.62 11.48
N ALA A 187 20.09 -0.90 10.34
CA ALA A 187 21.32 -0.34 9.77
C ALA A 187 21.95 0.73 10.69
N GLN A 188 21.12 1.60 11.28
CA GLN A 188 21.58 2.61 12.24
C GLN A 188 22.14 1.96 13.51
N ALA A 189 21.48 0.93 14.04
CA ALA A 189 21.95 0.20 15.21
C ALA A 189 23.31 -0.47 14.94
N ARG A 190 23.49 -1.11 13.77
CA ARG A 190 24.79 -1.68 13.37
C ARG A 190 25.90 -0.63 13.29
N THR A 191 25.59 0.54 12.74
CA THR A 191 26.57 1.64 12.62
C THR A 191 26.93 2.23 13.99
N ALA A 192 25.93 2.43 14.85
CA ALA A 192 26.13 2.91 16.22
C ALA A 192 26.96 1.92 17.04
N GLU A 193 26.70 0.62 16.90
CA GLU A 193 27.45 -0.45 17.55
C GLU A 193 28.92 -0.45 17.09
N ARG A 194 29.17 -0.35 15.78
CA ARG A 194 30.53 -0.24 15.24
C ARG A 194 31.27 0.99 15.80
N ALA A 195 30.59 2.14 15.88
CA ALA A 195 31.16 3.35 16.46
C ALA A 195 31.39 3.26 17.99
N ARG A 196 30.61 2.45 18.70
CA ARG A 196 30.84 2.13 20.11
C ARG A 196 32.09 1.26 20.26
N ILE A 197 32.16 0.15 19.53
CA ILE A 197 33.33 -0.76 19.54
C ILE A 197 34.60 0.01 19.20
N ALA A 198 34.59 0.85 18.15
CA ALA A 198 35.77 1.64 17.79
C ALA A 198 36.24 2.58 18.91
N ARG A 199 35.31 3.19 19.66
CA ARG A 199 35.65 4.05 20.81
C ARG A 199 36.19 3.25 21.99
N GLU A 200 35.53 2.16 22.36
CA GLU A 200 36.01 1.27 23.45
C GLU A 200 37.42 0.75 23.14
N MET A 201 37.68 0.38 21.87
CA MET A 201 39.00 -0.06 21.43
C MET A 201 40.03 1.07 21.43
N HIS A 202 39.65 2.29 21.03
CA HIS A 202 40.52 3.45 21.09
C HIS A 202 40.91 3.80 22.54
N ASP A 203 39.97 3.74 23.47
CA ASP A 203 40.20 4.03 24.89
C ASP A 203 41.16 3.01 25.53
N VAL A 204 40.96 1.71 25.27
CA VAL A 204 41.86 0.65 25.74
C VAL A 204 43.26 0.82 25.16
N LEU A 205 43.36 1.13 23.86
CA LEU A 205 44.65 1.36 23.20
C LEU A 205 45.36 2.58 23.78
N ALA A 206 44.67 3.71 23.91
CA ALA A 206 45.22 4.95 24.46
C ALA A 206 45.76 4.72 25.89
N HIS A 207 45.03 3.95 26.69
CA HIS A 207 45.45 3.58 28.03
C HIS A 207 46.75 2.75 28.04
N ARG A 208 46.84 1.70 27.21
CA ARG A 208 48.05 0.86 27.14
C ARG A 208 49.27 1.62 26.60
N ILE A 209 49.09 2.46 25.58
CA ILE A 209 50.17 3.32 25.05
C ILE A 209 50.66 4.28 26.14
N SER A 210 49.74 4.86 26.92
CA SER A 210 50.09 5.75 28.02
C SER A 210 50.91 5.04 29.10
N GLN A 211 50.54 3.80 29.47
CA GLN A 211 51.32 2.98 30.40
C GLN A 211 52.72 2.66 29.88
N VAL A 212 52.84 2.26 28.60
CA VAL A 212 54.14 1.98 27.97
C VAL A 212 55.01 3.23 27.94
N SER A 213 54.46 4.38 27.54
CA SER A 213 55.19 5.65 27.51
C SER A 213 55.63 6.09 28.91
N MET A 214 54.79 5.89 29.93
CA MET A 214 55.12 6.19 31.32
C MET A 214 56.24 5.30 31.85
N HIS A 215 56.16 3.97 31.64
CA HIS A 215 57.20 3.02 32.04
C HIS A 215 58.54 3.30 31.33
N ALA A 216 58.50 3.55 30.02
CA ALA A 216 59.69 3.91 29.25
C ALA A 216 60.32 5.22 29.75
N GLY A 217 59.51 6.23 30.03
CA GLY A 217 59.98 7.50 30.62
C GLY A 217 60.62 7.30 31.99
N ALA A 218 60.03 6.46 32.86
CA ALA A 218 60.59 6.16 34.18
C ALA A 218 61.95 5.45 34.09
N LEU A 219 62.12 4.50 33.16
CA LEU A 219 63.39 3.81 32.91
C LEU A 219 64.44 4.76 32.31
N ALA A 220 64.05 5.71 31.47
CA ALA A 220 64.97 6.66 30.83
C ALA A 220 65.61 7.66 31.81
N PHE A 221 64.95 7.95 32.94
CA PHE A 221 65.42 8.90 33.96
C PHE A 221 66.15 8.24 35.15
N ARG A 222 66.29 6.91 35.17
CA ARG A 222 67.06 6.21 36.21
C ARG A 222 68.47 5.89 35.74
N GLU A 223 69.46 6.51 36.38
CA GLU A 223 70.89 6.34 36.08
C GLU A 223 71.56 5.27 36.96
N ASP A 224 70.87 4.88 38.02
CA ASP A 224 71.32 4.06 39.14
C ASP A 224 70.90 2.57 39.03
N LEU A 225 70.30 2.17 37.89
CA LEU A 225 69.86 0.80 37.65
C LEU A 225 71.00 -0.12 37.16
N PRO A 226 71.14 -1.34 37.71
CA PRO A 226 72.01 -2.37 37.14
C PRO A 226 71.60 -2.73 35.70
N ALA A 227 72.59 -3.04 34.85
CA ALA A 227 72.34 -3.37 33.44
C ALA A 227 71.37 -4.55 33.24
N SER A 228 71.30 -5.49 34.19
CA SER A 228 70.33 -6.60 34.17
C SER A 228 68.88 -6.12 34.34
N GLN A 229 68.62 -5.21 35.29
CA GLN A 229 67.29 -4.67 35.55
C GLN A 229 66.83 -3.72 34.44
N LEU A 230 67.74 -2.95 33.84
CA LEU A 230 67.44 -2.13 32.67
C LEU A 230 66.99 -3.00 31.48
N ARG A 231 67.70 -4.11 31.21
CA ARG A 231 67.32 -5.06 30.14
C ARG A 231 65.98 -5.74 30.42
N GLU A 232 65.70 -6.09 31.67
CA GLU A 232 64.42 -6.68 32.07
C GLU A 232 63.26 -5.70 31.84
N GLY A 233 63.40 -4.43 32.28
CA GLY A 233 62.39 -3.40 32.05
C GLY A 233 62.15 -3.08 30.57
N LEU A 234 63.22 -3.04 29.76
CA LEU A 234 63.11 -2.88 28.30
C LEU A 234 62.42 -4.08 27.63
N THR A 235 62.63 -5.29 28.16
CA THR A 235 61.96 -6.50 27.67
C THR A 235 60.47 -6.46 27.99
N ASP A 236 60.08 -6.07 29.22
CA ASP A 236 58.67 -5.91 29.61
C ASP A 236 57.95 -4.85 28.76
N ILE A 237 58.61 -3.71 28.48
CA ILE A 237 58.08 -2.69 27.55
C ILE A 237 57.83 -3.27 26.16
N ARG A 238 58.81 -4.01 25.61
CA ARG A 238 58.70 -4.61 24.28
C ARG A 238 57.57 -5.61 24.22
N ASP A 239 57.43 -6.45 25.25
CA ASP A 239 56.43 -7.50 25.28
C ASP A 239 55.01 -6.90 25.41
N ARG A 240 54.82 -5.88 26.27
CA ARG A 240 53.55 -5.13 26.37
C ARG A 240 53.19 -4.37 25.09
N ALA A 241 54.17 -3.80 24.39
CA ALA A 241 53.95 -3.12 23.11
C ALA A 241 53.54 -4.12 22.01
N ASN A 242 54.15 -5.31 21.98
CA ASN A 242 53.78 -6.38 21.06
C ASN A 242 52.37 -6.93 21.33
N GLU A 243 52.00 -7.09 22.59
CA GLU A 243 50.65 -7.53 23.00
C GLU A 243 49.59 -6.51 22.54
N ALA A 244 49.82 -5.21 22.76
CA ALA A 244 48.91 -4.16 22.30
C ALA A 244 48.77 -4.12 20.76
N LEU A 245 49.86 -4.38 20.01
CA LEU A 245 49.81 -4.48 18.54
C LEU A 245 49.08 -5.72 18.04
N GLN A 246 49.17 -6.85 18.76
CA GLN A 246 48.41 -8.07 18.45
C GLN A 246 46.91 -7.85 18.66
N ASP A 247 46.52 -7.24 19.77
CA ASP A 247 45.12 -6.91 20.07
C ASP A 247 44.53 -5.98 18.99
N LEU A 248 45.29 -4.95 18.57
CA LEU A 248 44.87 -4.04 17.50
C LEU A 248 44.67 -4.77 16.15
N ARG A 249 45.58 -5.69 15.81
CA ARG A 249 45.47 -6.51 14.59
C ARG A 249 44.28 -7.45 14.65
N GLY A 250 43.96 -8.01 15.82
CA GLY A 250 42.77 -8.82 16.03
C GLY A 250 41.48 -8.04 15.76
N VAL A 251 41.37 -6.83 16.34
CA VAL A 251 40.21 -5.94 16.16
C VAL A 251 40.07 -5.48 14.70
N LEU A 252 41.16 -5.07 14.06
CA LEU A 252 41.17 -4.69 12.64
C LEU A 252 40.84 -5.87 11.73
N GLY A 253 41.25 -7.09 12.10
CA GLY A 253 40.90 -8.32 11.39
C GLY A 253 39.39 -8.59 11.38
N VAL A 254 38.73 -8.40 12.52
CA VAL A 254 37.27 -8.53 12.67
C VAL A 254 36.52 -7.44 11.91
N LEU A 255 37.04 -6.21 11.86
CA LEU A 255 36.45 -5.11 11.09
C LEU A 255 36.64 -5.27 9.57
N ARG A 256 37.70 -5.95 9.11
CA ARG A 256 38.06 -6.11 7.69
C ARG A 256 37.44 -7.34 7.02
N SER A 257 36.94 -8.30 7.79
CA SER A 257 36.31 -9.53 7.27
C SER A 257 34.83 -9.34 6.89
N ASP A 258 34.29 -8.13 7.00
CA ASP A 258 32.95 -7.78 6.54
C ASP A 258 32.99 -7.44 5.02
N PRO A 259 32.31 -8.21 4.15
CA PRO A 259 32.39 -8.07 2.69
C PRO A 259 31.77 -6.77 2.13
N SER A 260 31.18 -5.93 2.99
CA SER A 260 30.57 -4.64 2.61
C SER A 260 31.56 -3.51 2.39
N VAL A 261 32.84 -3.69 2.72
CA VAL A 261 33.90 -2.72 2.44
C VAL A 261 34.84 -3.31 1.38
N GLU A 262 34.51 -3.14 0.09
CA GLU A 262 35.48 -3.31 -0.99
C GLU A 262 36.55 -2.20 -0.89
N VAL A 263 37.52 -2.41 0.00
CA VAL A 263 38.76 -1.64 -0.04
C VAL A 263 39.54 -2.19 -1.23
N ARG A 264 39.59 -1.44 -2.34
CA ARG A 264 40.49 -1.73 -3.46
C ARG A 264 41.90 -1.96 -2.89
N PRO A 265 42.62 -3.00 -3.35
CA PRO A 265 43.96 -3.29 -2.85
C PRO A 265 44.83 -2.04 -2.99
N GLN A 266 45.42 -1.58 -1.90
CA GLN A 266 46.33 -0.45 -1.91
C GLN A 266 47.49 -0.76 -2.87
N ALA A 267 47.75 0.18 -3.77
CA ALA A 267 48.82 0.10 -4.74
C ALA A 267 50.16 -0.21 -4.05
N GLY A 268 50.71 -1.38 -4.34
CA GLY A 268 52.02 -1.79 -3.83
C GLY A 268 53.15 -1.10 -4.62
N PHE A 269 54.34 -1.02 -4.01
CA PHE A 269 55.53 -0.32 -4.54
C PHE A 269 55.94 -0.68 -5.98
N GLY A 270 55.42 -1.76 -6.58
CA GLY A 270 55.61 -2.08 -8.00
C GLY A 270 54.81 -1.23 -9.00
N GLN A 271 53.82 -0.46 -8.55
CA GLN A 271 52.94 0.35 -9.43
C GLN A 271 53.44 1.79 -9.67
N ILE A 272 54.60 2.16 -9.09
CA ILE A 272 55.21 3.48 -9.30
C ILE A 272 55.76 3.62 -10.74
N ALA A 273 56.12 2.50 -11.38
CA ALA A 273 56.59 2.47 -12.77
C ALA A 273 55.48 2.68 -13.81
N GLU A 274 54.20 2.65 -13.41
CA GLU A 274 53.05 2.92 -14.29
C GLU A 274 52.57 4.38 -14.26
N LEU A 275 53.18 5.23 -13.41
CA LEU A 275 52.76 6.62 -13.16
C LEU A 275 53.76 7.68 -13.66
N VAL A 276 54.74 7.29 -14.48
CA VAL A 276 55.68 8.18 -15.20
C VAL A 276 55.65 7.83 -16.68
#